data_AF-A0A285PYV6-F1
#
_entry.id   AF-A0A285PYV6-F1
#
_cell.length_a   1.000
_cell.length_b   1.000
_cell.length_c   1.000
_cell.angle_alpha   90.00
_cell.angle_beta   90.00
_cell.angle_gamma   90.00
#
_symmetry.space_group_name_H-M   'P 1'
#
loop_
_entity.id
_entity.type
_entity.pdbx_description
1 polymer ?
#
loop_
_entity_poly.entity_id
_entity_poly.type
_entity_poly.pdbx_seq_one_letter_code
_entity_poly.pdbx_strand_id
1 'polypeptide(L)'
;MLKINRENLKSSHQLTWFIIDFLMLGLLIINLAFIIWDSVYNFVAIQNVLKEYLPALKAIYHPIHENFILYDAMFVAVFLSEFFVRWGYAIRAKVYDRWYFYPFIHWYDVVGCIPVGSLRFLRILRVISIVYRLHQYKVIDVTGTGIYRFVNFYYEAFMEELSDRIVAKVLSGVQQELTLGSPLFEKIQNDILYPRREMLSGWISLRVAEAAQEGYIPNRGALRSYLEARVDHALEQNSELSRLKYLPVVGSTIKDTLEDAVGDIVANVIQQILEDLASASNHGFIEDIVNAFIREPGEPGNNEERNEALIALIIEIIDAIKGQVKVKRWREQLP
;
A
#
# COMPACT_ATOMS: atom_id res chain seq x y z
N MET A 1 33.38 4.60 16.24
CA MET A 1 33.99 4.19 17.53
C MET A 1 33.00 3.28 18.24
N LEU A 2 33.40 2.05 18.57
CA LEU A 2 32.58 1.06 19.29
C LEU A 2 32.29 1.58 20.70
N LYS A 3 31.06 2.02 20.97
CA LYS A 3 30.60 2.38 22.32
C LYS A 3 30.08 1.11 23.01
N ILE A 4 30.91 0.53 23.88
CA ILE A 4 30.53 -0.63 24.70
C ILE A 4 29.81 -0.10 25.94
N ASN A 5 28.49 -0.28 26.02
CA ASN A 5 27.70 0.13 27.18
C ASN A 5 27.72 -0.96 28.26
N ARG A 6 28.33 -0.66 29.42
CA ARG A 6 28.56 -1.61 30.51
C ARG A 6 27.42 -1.73 31.52
N GLU A 7 26.44 -0.83 31.49
CA GLU A 7 25.38 -0.77 32.51
C GLU A 7 24.26 -1.79 32.27
N ASN A 8 23.97 -2.15 31.02
CA ASN A 8 23.00 -3.21 30.69
C ASN A 8 23.50 -4.64 30.96
N LEU A 9 24.78 -4.84 31.28
CA LEU A 9 25.37 -6.16 31.53
C LEU A 9 24.99 -6.75 32.90
N LYS A 10 24.53 -5.93 33.86
CA LYS A 10 24.42 -6.34 35.27
C LYS A 10 23.04 -6.84 35.74
N SER A 11 21.97 -6.76 34.93
CA SER A 11 20.64 -7.17 35.39
C SER A 11 20.05 -8.36 34.61
N SER A 12 19.97 -9.51 35.29
CA SER A 12 19.15 -10.70 34.99
C SER A 12 19.59 -11.61 33.82
N HIS A 13 19.91 -12.88 34.12
CA HIS A 13 19.97 -14.10 33.25
C HIS A 13 20.68 -14.04 31.88
N GLN A 14 21.01 -12.86 31.38
CA GLN A 14 21.60 -12.57 30.09
C GLN A 14 23.11 -12.55 30.17
N LEU A 15 23.72 -12.38 31.35
CA LEU A 15 25.17 -12.40 31.52
C LEU A 15 25.77 -13.76 31.14
N THR A 16 25.13 -14.87 31.53
CA THR A 16 25.61 -16.22 31.18
C THR A 16 25.53 -16.46 29.67
N TRP A 17 24.41 -16.11 29.05
CA TRP A 17 24.25 -16.19 27.60
C TRP A 17 25.20 -15.26 26.85
N PHE A 18 25.46 -14.08 27.41
CA PHE A 18 26.43 -13.13 26.88
C PHE A 18 27.86 -13.66 26.92
N ILE A 19 28.29 -14.26 28.03
CA ILE A 19 29.61 -14.89 28.14
C ILE A 19 29.74 -16.03 27.12
N ILE A 20 28.67 -16.82 26.95
CA ILE A 20 28.61 -17.86 25.92
C ILE A 20 28.74 -17.20 24.54
N ASP A 21 27.95 -16.19 24.19
CA ASP A 21 28.05 -15.48 22.89
C ASP A 21 29.45 -14.90 22.64
N PHE A 22 30.12 -14.35 23.66
CA PHE A 22 31.47 -13.82 23.53
C PHE A 22 32.52 -14.93 23.32
N LEU A 23 32.40 -16.04 24.04
CA LEU A 23 33.24 -17.23 23.85
C LEU A 23 33.03 -17.81 22.45
N MET A 24 31.78 -17.94 22.02
CA MET A 24 31.40 -18.42 20.69
C MET A 24 31.92 -17.50 19.59
N LEU A 25 31.92 -16.17 19.79
CA LEU A 25 32.55 -15.22 18.89
C LEU A 25 34.06 -15.43 18.81
N GLY A 26 34.73 -15.60 19.95
CA GLY A 26 36.17 -15.89 20.00
C GLY A 26 36.53 -17.18 19.26
N LEU A 27 35.78 -18.26 19.53
CA LEU A 27 35.92 -19.53 18.81
C LEU A 27 35.68 -19.38 17.31
N LEU A 28 34.71 -18.54 16.92
CA LEU A 28 34.46 -18.27 15.51
C LEU A 28 35.64 -17.56 14.87
N ILE A 29 36.20 -16.53 15.50
CA ILE A 29 37.37 -15.80 14.98
C ILE A 29 38.55 -16.76 14.81
N ILE A 30 38.78 -17.65 15.78
CA ILE A 30 39.82 -18.68 15.70
C ILE A 30 39.54 -19.65 14.55
N ASN A 31 38.30 -20.13 14.42
CA ASN A 31 37.91 -21.02 13.31
C ASN A 31 38.10 -20.33 11.95
N LEU A 32 37.74 -19.06 11.83
CA LEU A 32 37.91 -18.29 10.60
C LEU A 32 39.39 -18.08 10.26
N ALA A 33 40.22 -17.72 11.25
CA ALA A 33 41.66 -17.59 11.07
C ALA A 33 42.29 -18.93 10.66
N PHE A 34 41.84 -20.04 11.26
CA PHE A 34 42.30 -21.38 10.93
C PHE A 34 41.98 -21.78 9.48
N ILE A 35 40.77 -21.43 8.99
CA ILE A 35 40.38 -21.65 7.58
C ILE A 35 41.20 -20.80 6.62
N ILE A 36 41.40 -19.52 6.95
CA ILE A 36 42.19 -18.60 6.11
C ILE A 36 43.62 -19.13 6.00
N TRP A 37 44.21 -19.53 7.12
CA TRP A 37 45.56 -20.10 7.15
C TRP A 37 45.65 -21.40 6.36
N ASP A 38 44.70 -22.34 6.53
CA ASP A 38 44.62 -23.58 5.75
C ASP A 38 44.49 -23.32 4.25
N SER A 39 43.68 -22.33 3.87
CA SER A 39 43.48 -21.94 2.47
C SER A 39 44.76 -21.34 1.88
N VAL A 40 45.52 -20.57 2.65
CA VAL A 40 46.83 -20.03 2.24
C VAL A 40 47.87 -21.15 2.14
N TYR A 41 47.90 -22.08 3.09
CA TYR A 41 48.83 -23.21 3.08
C TYR A 41 48.55 -24.20 1.93
N ASN A 42 47.32 -24.30 1.44
CA ASN A 42 46.96 -25.15 0.32
C ASN A 42 47.67 -24.75 -1.00
N PHE A 43 48.19 -23.52 -1.11
CA PHE A 43 48.97 -23.09 -2.27
C PHE A 43 50.36 -23.73 -2.28
N VAL A 44 50.69 -24.45 -3.36
CA VAL A 44 51.98 -25.14 -3.54
C VAL A 44 53.18 -24.21 -3.35
N ALA A 45 53.09 -22.95 -3.82
CA ALA A 45 54.15 -21.95 -3.64
C ALA A 45 54.46 -21.69 -2.16
N ILE A 46 53.42 -21.55 -1.33
CA ILE A 46 53.56 -21.34 0.12
C ILE A 46 54.21 -22.57 0.77
N GLN A 47 53.79 -23.78 0.39
CA GLN A 47 54.38 -25.01 0.93
C GLN A 47 55.86 -25.19 0.57
N ASN A 48 56.29 -24.68 -0.58
CA ASN A 48 57.68 -24.71 -1.01
C ASN A 48 58.52 -23.68 -0.25
N VAL A 49 58.01 -22.45 -0.10
CA VAL A 49 58.65 -21.41 0.72
C VAL A 49 58.80 -21.87 2.18
N LEU A 50 57.75 -22.46 2.76
CA LEU A 50 57.83 -23.00 4.12
C LEU A 50 58.82 -24.16 4.22
N LYS A 51 58.97 -24.99 3.19
CA LYS A 51 59.96 -26.08 3.17
C LYS A 51 61.39 -25.56 3.16
N GLU A 52 61.63 -24.46 2.44
CA GLU A 52 62.96 -23.89 2.23
C GLU A 52 63.41 -23.01 3.39
N TYR A 53 62.54 -22.13 3.89
CA TYR A 53 62.91 -21.14 4.91
C TYR A 53 62.48 -21.51 6.33
N LEU A 54 61.40 -22.30 6.51
CA LEU A 54 60.82 -22.60 7.83
C LEU A 54 60.39 -24.09 7.95
N PRO A 55 61.32 -25.06 7.78
CA PRO A 55 60.97 -26.47 7.71
C PRO A 55 60.34 -27.02 9.00
N ALA A 56 60.72 -26.48 10.17
CA ALA A 56 60.12 -26.84 11.45
C ALA A 56 58.63 -26.47 11.52
N LEU A 57 58.25 -25.31 11.00
CA LEU A 57 56.85 -24.86 10.98
C LEU A 57 56.01 -25.71 10.02
N LYS A 58 56.58 -26.10 8.87
CA LYS A 58 55.96 -27.05 7.95
C LYS A 58 55.73 -28.41 8.60
N ALA A 59 56.74 -28.95 9.29
CA ALA A 59 56.65 -30.26 9.94
C ALA A 59 55.56 -30.30 11.02
N ILE A 60 55.34 -29.19 11.74
CA ILE A 60 54.28 -29.07 12.75
C ILE A 60 52.90 -28.94 12.12
N TYR A 61 52.77 -28.13 11.06
CA TYR A 61 51.46 -27.81 10.48
C TYR A 61 50.95 -28.83 9.46
N HIS A 62 51.84 -29.53 8.74
CA HIS A 62 51.43 -30.46 7.69
C HIS A 62 50.49 -31.59 8.17
N PRO A 63 50.71 -32.24 9.33
CA PRO A 63 49.77 -33.22 9.88
C PRO A 63 48.42 -32.61 10.29
N ILE A 64 48.41 -31.32 10.68
CA ILE A 64 47.19 -30.58 11.02
C ILE A 64 46.38 -30.29 9.76
N HIS A 65 47.05 -29.93 8.66
CA HIS A 65 46.43 -29.71 7.36
C HIS A 65 45.77 -30.98 6.81
N GLU A 66 46.43 -32.14 6.88
CA GLU A 66 45.84 -33.41 6.44
C GLU A 66 44.55 -33.74 7.21
N ASN A 67 44.53 -33.42 8.50
CA ASN A 67 43.38 -33.65 9.38
C ASN A 67 42.49 -32.41 9.54
N PHE A 68 42.60 -31.42 8.65
CA PHE A 68 41.90 -30.14 8.79
C PHE A 68 40.38 -30.32 8.95
N ILE A 69 39.79 -31.24 8.18
CA ILE A 69 38.35 -31.56 8.24
C ILE A 69 37.94 -32.01 9.65
N LEU A 70 38.78 -32.76 10.35
CA LEU A 70 38.48 -33.23 11.71
C LEU A 70 38.50 -32.07 12.70
N TYR A 71 39.53 -31.22 12.64
CA TYR A 71 39.62 -30.04 13.50
C TYR A 71 38.45 -29.08 13.25
N ASP A 72 38.10 -28.88 11.98
CA ASP A 72 36.96 -28.07 11.60
C ASP A 72 35.62 -28.65 12.05
N ALA A 73 35.45 -29.98 11.95
CA ALA A 73 34.29 -30.68 12.48
C ALA A 73 34.15 -30.52 14.00
N MET A 74 35.25 -30.45 14.75
CA MET A 74 35.20 -30.15 16.20
C MET A 74 34.63 -28.76 16.47
N PHE A 75 35.05 -27.73 15.73
CA PHE A 75 34.45 -26.40 15.83
C PHE A 75 32.94 -26.46 15.51
N VAL A 76 32.57 -27.11 14.40
CA VAL A 76 31.17 -27.28 14.01
C VAL A 76 30.36 -27.99 15.10
N ALA A 77 30.91 -29.04 15.73
CA ALA A 77 30.26 -29.76 16.80
C ALA A 77 29.98 -28.85 18.01
N VAL A 78 30.92 -27.96 18.37
CA VAL A 78 30.70 -26.99 19.46
C VAL A 78 29.58 -26.00 19.12
N PHE A 79 29.60 -25.42 17.91
CA PHE A 79 28.55 -24.51 17.45
C PHE A 79 27.17 -25.18 17.37
N LEU A 80 27.12 -26.40 16.87
CA LEU A 80 25.87 -27.16 16.78
C LEU A 80 25.35 -27.55 18.17
N SER A 81 26.24 -27.92 19.09
CA SER A 81 25.88 -28.21 20.48
C SER A 81 25.28 -26.99 21.16
N GLU A 82 25.88 -25.82 20.98
CA GLU A 82 25.38 -24.56 21.51
C GLU A 82 23.99 -24.22 20.96
N PHE A 83 23.77 -24.44 19.66
CA PHE A 83 22.47 -24.26 19.03
C PHE A 83 21.40 -25.17 19.66
N PHE A 84 21.70 -26.46 19.85
CA PHE A 84 20.78 -27.40 20.50
C PHE A 84 20.50 -27.04 21.96
N VAL A 85 21.50 -26.56 22.70
CA VAL A 85 21.33 -26.10 24.09
C VAL A 85 20.38 -24.90 24.14
N ARG A 86 20.56 -23.90 23.26
CA ARG A 86 19.64 -22.75 23.19
C ARG A 86 18.25 -23.15 22.75
N TRP A 87 18.15 -24.07 21.78
CA TRP A 87 16.87 -24.57 21.33
C TRP A 87 16.11 -25.26 22.48
N GLY A 88 16.78 -26.13 23.23
CA GLY A 88 16.22 -26.78 24.41
C GLY A 88 15.81 -25.76 25.49
N TYR A 89 16.61 -24.72 25.72
CA TYR A 89 16.25 -23.63 26.61
C TYR A 89 15.01 -22.87 26.14
N ALA A 90 14.91 -22.53 24.85
CA ALA A 90 13.78 -21.81 24.28
C ALA A 90 12.46 -22.60 24.38
N ILE A 91 12.53 -23.93 24.23
CA ILE A 91 11.38 -24.83 24.46
C ILE A 91 10.96 -24.77 25.93
N ARG A 92 11.91 -24.86 26.87
CA ARG A 92 11.62 -24.84 28.31
C ARG A 92 11.09 -23.48 28.78
N ALA A 93 11.64 -22.39 28.26
CA ALA A 93 11.27 -21.03 28.60
C ALA A 93 10.05 -20.52 27.80
N LYS A 94 9.46 -21.33 26.91
CA LYS A 94 8.32 -20.98 26.04
C LYS A 94 8.51 -19.64 25.32
N VAL A 95 9.72 -19.43 24.79
CA VAL A 95 10.05 -18.19 24.05
C VAL A 95 9.23 -18.09 22.75
N TYR A 96 8.90 -19.25 22.17
CA TYR A 96 8.08 -19.35 20.96
C TYR A 96 6.88 -20.26 21.21
N ASP A 97 5.77 -19.98 20.52
CA ASP A 97 4.52 -20.75 20.63
C ASP A 97 4.69 -22.24 20.26
N ARG A 98 5.64 -22.53 19.36
CA ARG A 98 5.93 -23.89 18.88
C ARG A 98 7.43 -24.14 18.86
N TRP A 99 7.83 -25.34 19.26
CA TRP A 99 9.24 -25.75 19.39
C TRP A 99 10.04 -25.58 18.10
N TYR A 100 9.43 -25.85 16.94
CA TYR A 100 10.10 -25.78 15.65
C TYR A 100 10.33 -24.34 15.15
N PHE A 101 9.71 -23.31 15.73
CA PHE A 101 9.96 -21.93 15.29
C PHE A 101 11.40 -21.50 15.53
N TYR A 102 12.04 -21.99 16.60
CA TYR A 102 13.42 -21.66 16.92
C TYR A 102 14.38 -21.97 15.74
N PRO A 103 14.47 -23.21 15.21
CA PRO A 103 15.37 -23.49 14.09
C PRO A 103 15.00 -22.79 12.78
N PHE A 104 13.72 -22.44 12.54
CA PHE A 104 13.35 -21.67 11.35
C PHE A 104 13.76 -20.20 11.45
N ILE A 105 13.64 -19.59 12.62
CA ILE A 105 14.06 -18.19 12.85
C ILE A 105 15.59 -18.11 12.83
N HIS A 106 16.26 -19.10 13.41
CA HIS A 106 17.72 -19.20 13.50
C HIS A 106 18.33 -20.08 12.39
N TRP A 107 17.69 -20.15 11.22
CA TRP A 107 18.13 -21.01 10.11
C TRP A 107 19.57 -20.71 9.68
N TYR A 108 20.01 -19.45 9.79
CA TYR A 108 21.36 -19.00 9.49
C TYR A 108 22.43 -19.71 10.33
N ASP A 109 22.12 -20.07 11.60
CA ASP A 109 23.06 -20.75 12.48
C ASP A 109 23.24 -22.20 12.02
N VAL A 110 22.13 -22.85 11.64
CA VAL A 110 22.12 -24.23 11.11
C VAL A 110 22.84 -24.32 9.78
N VAL A 111 22.52 -23.43 8.82
CA VAL A 111 23.16 -23.41 7.49
C VAL A 111 24.65 -23.09 7.60
N GLY A 112 25.02 -22.21 8.52
CA GLY A 112 26.42 -21.93 8.83
C GLY A 112 27.20 -23.12 9.42
N CYS A 113 26.52 -24.17 9.89
CA CYS A 113 27.12 -25.41 10.40
C CYS A 113 27.49 -26.45 9.34
N ILE A 114 27.07 -26.27 8.09
CA ILE A 114 27.18 -27.33 7.08
C ILE A 114 28.67 -27.58 6.74
N PRO A 115 29.23 -28.78 6.99
CA PRO A 115 30.64 -29.09 6.79
C PRO A 115 30.93 -29.49 5.33
N VAL A 116 30.52 -28.66 4.37
CA VAL A 116 30.73 -28.92 2.94
C VAL A 116 31.88 -28.06 2.43
N GLY A 117 32.90 -28.71 1.85
CA GLY A 117 34.15 -28.06 1.46
C GLY A 117 34.01 -26.87 0.50
N SER A 118 33.04 -26.92 -0.42
CA SER A 118 32.73 -25.81 -1.35
C SER A 118 31.90 -24.69 -0.73
N LEU A 119 31.21 -24.96 0.39
CA LEU A 119 30.32 -24.02 1.08
C LEU A 119 30.95 -23.42 2.33
N ARG A 120 32.29 -23.47 2.46
CA ARG A 120 33.03 -22.88 3.59
C ARG A 120 32.70 -21.40 3.82
N PHE A 121 32.34 -20.66 2.77
CA PHE A 121 31.94 -19.25 2.87
C PHE A 121 30.65 -19.04 3.67
N LEU A 122 29.75 -20.03 3.75
CA LEU A 122 28.50 -19.94 4.54
C LEU A 122 28.75 -19.69 6.03
N ARG A 123 29.97 -19.91 6.52
CA ARG A 123 30.36 -19.59 7.91
C ARG A 123 30.30 -18.11 8.22
N ILE A 124 30.35 -17.24 7.20
CA ILE A 124 30.10 -15.81 7.36
C ILE A 124 28.69 -15.53 7.91
N LEU A 125 27.72 -16.40 7.64
CA LEU A 125 26.37 -16.28 8.18
C LEU A 125 26.36 -16.35 9.70
N ARG A 126 27.25 -17.14 10.31
CA ARG A 126 27.41 -17.20 11.77
C ARG A 126 28.05 -15.93 12.34
N VAL A 127 28.95 -15.30 11.58
CA VAL A 127 29.49 -13.97 11.97
C VAL A 127 28.35 -12.97 12.02
N ILE A 128 27.55 -12.90 10.95
CA ILE A 128 26.41 -11.99 10.86
C ILE A 128 25.39 -12.28 11.96
N SER A 129 25.10 -13.55 12.22
CA SER A 129 24.23 -14.03 13.30
C SER A 129 24.68 -13.55 14.69
N ILE A 130 25.94 -13.82 15.08
CA ILE A 130 26.45 -13.45 16.39
C ILE A 130 26.54 -11.93 16.53
N VAL A 131 26.96 -11.22 15.48
CA VAL A 131 26.98 -9.75 15.44
C VAL A 131 25.57 -9.18 15.60
N TYR A 132 24.58 -9.75 14.91
CA TYR A 132 23.17 -9.36 15.04
C TYR A 132 22.65 -9.60 16.47
N ARG A 133 22.97 -10.74 17.09
CA ARG A 133 22.61 -11.00 18.50
C ARG A 133 23.27 -10.01 19.46
N LEU A 134 24.56 -9.73 19.29
CA LEU A 134 25.28 -8.75 20.11
C LEU A 134 24.74 -7.32 19.94
N HIS A 135 24.24 -6.99 18.76
CA HIS A 135 23.51 -5.75 18.51
C HIS A 135 22.15 -5.72 19.23
N GLN A 136 21.38 -6.80 19.17
CA GLN A 136 20.11 -6.93 19.89
C GLN A 136 20.29 -6.83 21.41
N TYR A 137 21.40 -7.36 21.96
CA TYR A 137 21.76 -7.19 23.36
C TYR A 137 22.28 -5.77 23.72
N LYS A 138 22.23 -4.81 22.78
CA LYS A 138 22.70 -3.42 22.92
C LYS A 138 24.16 -3.29 23.38
N VAL A 139 24.99 -4.31 23.12
CA VAL A 139 26.41 -4.31 23.51
C VAL A 139 27.27 -3.67 22.43
N ILE A 140 26.92 -3.88 21.16
CA ILE A 140 27.60 -3.32 20.00
C ILE A 140 26.57 -2.57 19.16
N ASP A 141 26.74 -1.26 19.02
CA ASP A 141 25.93 -0.47 18.09
C ASP A 141 26.56 -0.48 16.69
N VAL A 142 26.03 -1.33 15.82
CA VAL A 142 26.42 -1.42 14.40
C VAL A 142 25.65 -0.44 13.52
N THR A 143 24.62 0.25 14.04
CA THR A 143 23.77 1.15 13.25
C THR A 143 24.54 2.35 12.67
N GLY A 144 25.60 2.76 13.35
CA GLY A 144 26.50 3.83 12.91
C GLY A 144 27.51 3.42 11.83
N THR A 145 27.60 2.14 11.45
CA THR A 145 28.58 1.69 10.45
C THR A 145 28.09 1.96 9.03
N GLY A 146 29.01 2.36 8.13
CA GLY A 146 28.66 2.66 6.73
C GLY A 146 28.03 1.48 6.00
N ILE A 147 28.47 0.25 6.31
CA ILE A 147 27.91 -0.98 5.73
C ILE A 147 26.46 -1.20 6.20
N TYR A 148 26.17 -1.02 7.48
CA TYR A 148 24.80 -1.17 7.99
C TYR A 148 23.87 -0.13 7.36
N ARG A 149 24.29 1.14 7.30
CA ARG A 149 23.48 2.21 6.70
C ARG A 149 23.21 1.95 5.22
N PHE A 150 24.21 1.47 4.48
CA PHE A 150 24.06 1.05 3.09
C PHE A 150 23.03 -0.07 2.97
N VAL A 151 23.20 -1.19 3.69
CA VAL A 151 22.28 -2.34 3.62
C VAL A 151 20.86 -1.94 4.05
N ASN A 152 20.73 -1.14 5.10
CA ASN A 152 19.44 -0.67 5.60
C ASN A 152 18.72 0.20 4.56
N PHE A 153 19.43 1.11 3.90
CA PHE A 153 18.87 1.94 2.83
C PHE A 153 18.28 1.08 1.69
N TYR A 154 19.03 0.10 1.18
CA TYR A 154 18.52 -0.78 0.12
C TYR A 154 17.40 -1.71 0.60
N TYR A 155 17.45 -2.16 1.86
CA TYR A 155 16.37 -2.94 2.45
C TYR A 155 15.08 -2.13 2.54
N GLU A 156 15.13 -0.91 3.07
CA GLU A 156 13.97 -0.01 3.16
C GLU A 156 13.43 0.35 1.77
N ALA A 157 14.30 0.70 0.83
CA ALA A 157 13.90 0.96 -0.56
C ALA A 157 13.22 -0.25 -1.22
N PHE A 158 13.76 -1.47 -1.01
CA PHE A 158 13.17 -2.70 -1.52
C PHE A 158 11.81 -3.00 -0.86
N MET A 159 11.69 -2.81 0.46
CA MET A 159 10.44 -3.00 1.19
C MET A 159 9.37 -2.00 0.74
N GLU A 160 9.75 -0.75 0.46
CA GLU A 160 8.88 0.25 -0.16
C GLU A 160 8.40 -0.24 -1.53
N GLU A 161 9.30 -0.66 -2.43
CA GLU A 161 8.92 -1.16 -3.76
C GLU A 161 8.01 -2.41 -3.71
N LEU A 162 8.27 -3.33 -2.78
CA LEU A 162 7.40 -4.48 -2.57
C LEU A 162 6.03 -4.05 -2.06
N SER A 163 5.97 -3.17 -1.07
CA SER A 163 4.73 -2.66 -0.49
C SER A 163 3.88 -1.97 -1.55
N ASP A 164 4.47 -1.05 -2.31
CA ASP A 164 3.79 -0.32 -3.39
C ASP A 164 3.21 -1.28 -4.44
N ARG A 165 3.97 -2.30 -4.81
CA ARG A 165 3.53 -3.31 -5.78
C ARG A 165 2.40 -4.17 -5.25
N ILE A 166 2.45 -4.56 -3.98
CA ILE A 166 1.38 -5.32 -3.33
C ILE A 166 0.12 -4.47 -3.26
N VAL A 167 0.21 -3.23 -2.78
CA VAL A 167 -0.94 -2.30 -2.69
C VAL A 167 -1.55 -2.06 -4.07
N ALA A 168 -0.73 -1.77 -5.08
CA ALA A 168 -1.22 -1.61 -6.45
C ALA A 168 -1.92 -2.86 -6.97
N LYS A 169 -1.40 -4.06 -6.67
CA LYS A 169 -2.01 -5.34 -7.07
C LYS A 169 -3.33 -5.59 -6.34
N VAL A 170 -3.41 -5.29 -5.04
CA VAL A 170 -4.65 -5.41 -4.26
C VAL A 170 -5.71 -4.44 -4.80
N LEU A 171 -5.36 -3.17 -5.01
CA LEU A 171 -6.29 -2.18 -5.59
C LEU A 171 -6.76 -2.57 -7.00
N SER A 172 -5.88 -3.15 -7.81
CA SER A 172 -6.27 -3.67 -9.13
C SER A 172 -7.19 -4.89 -9.02
N GLY A 173 -6.99 -5.74 -8.01
CA GLY A 173 -7.89 -6.85 -7.68
C GLY A 173 -9.29 -6.35 -7.29
N VAL A 174 -9.36 -5.30 -6.48
CA VAL A 174 -10.63 -4.65 -6.10
C VAL A 174 -11.35 -4.08 -7.33
N GLN A 175 -10.63 -3.40 -8.23
CA GLN A 175 -11.21 -2.91 -9.50
C GLN A 175 -11.79 -4.05 -10.34
N GLN A 176 -11.08 -5.18 -10.43
CA GLN A 176 -11.54 -6.35 -11.16
C GLN A 176 -12.81 -6.96 -10.53
N GLU A 177 -12.86 -7.06 -9.20
CA GLU A 177 -14.06 -7.51 -8.47
C GLU A 177 -15.28 -6.61 -8.71
N LEU A 178 -15.09 -5.29 -8.75
CA LEU A 178 -16.18 -4.35 -9.06
C LEU A 178 -16.71 -4.55 -10.48
N THR A 179 -15.84 -4.72 -11.47
CA THR A 179 -16.22 -4.95 -12.87
C THR A 179 -16.88 -6.31 -13.11
N LEU A 180 -16.62 -7.30 -12.27
CA LEU A 180 -17.24 -8.63 -12.36
C LEU A 180 -18.61 -8.73 -11.66
N GLY A 181 -19.11 -7.63 -11.06
CA GLY A 181 -20.38 -7.64 -10.35
C GLY A 181 -20.32 -8.38 -9.02
N SER A 182 -19.19 -8.26 -8.30
CA SER A 182 -18.99 -8.93 -7.02
C SER A 182 -19.87 -8.35 -5.88
N PRO A 183 -20.00 -9.06 -4.74
CA PRO A 183 -20.70 -8.58 -3.55
C PRO A 183 -20.18 -7.24 -3.02
N LEU A 184 -18.98 -6.82 -3.40
CA LEU A 184 -18.42 -5.54 -3.00
C LEU A 184 -19.24 -4.36 -3.54
N PHE A 185 -19.71 -4.44 -4.78
CA PHE A 185 -20.53 -3.37 -5.37
C PHE A 185 -21.87 -3.24 -4.63
N GLU A 186 -22.55 -4.36 -4.40
CA GLU A 186 -23.78 -4.41 -3.60
C GLU A 186 -23.56 -3.84 -2.20
N LYS A 187 -22.42 -4.15 -1.57
CA LYS A 187 -22.08 -3.62 -0.26
C LYS A 187 -21.87 -2.11 -0.28
N ILE A 188 -21.22 -1.57 -1.31
CA ILE A 188 -21.06 -0.11 -1.46
C ILE A 188 -22.42 0.56 -1.63
N GLN A 189 -23.29 -0.01 -2.47
CA GLN A 189 -24.60 0.54 -2.70
C GLN A 189 -25.47 0.50 -1.43
N ASN A 190 -25.57 -0.66 -0.79
CA ASN A 190 -26.51 -0.92 0.29
C ASN A 190 -26.01 -0.44 1.66
N ASP A 191 -24.72 -0.60 1.96
CA ASP A 191 -24.17 -0.26 3.28
C ASP A 191 -23.56 1.15 3.33
N ILE A 192 -23.23 1.75 2.17
CA ILE A 192 -22.55 3.06 2.12
C ILE A 192 -23.44 4.13 1.49
N LEU A 193 -23.95 3.93 0.28
CA LEU A 193 -24.68 4.97 -0.46
C LEU A 193 -26.11 5.14 0.03
N TYR A 194 -26.88 4.06 0.11
CA TYR A 194 -28.29 4.10 0.51
C TYR A 194 -28.51 4.72 1.91
N PRO A 195 -27.73 4.39 2.96
CA PRO A 195 -27.89 5.01 4.27
C PRO A 195 -27.53 6.50 4.29
N ARG A 196 -26.85 7.01 3.25
CA ARG A 196 -26.41 8.40 3.12
C ARG A 196 -27.23 9.20 2.11
N ARG A 197 -28.31 8.63 1.55
CA ARG A 197 -29.13 9.31 0.53
C ARG A 197 -29.63 10.68 0.97
N GLU A 198 -30.07 10.83 2.23
CA GLU A 198 -30.56 12.10 2.79
C GLU A 198 -29.45 13.16 2.89
N MET A 199 -28.25 12.71 3.23
CA MET A 199 -27.08 13.59 3.26
C MET A 199 -26.72 14.05 1.84
N LEU A 200 -26.81 13.14 0.87
CA LEU A 200 -26.53 13.41 -0.54
C LEU A 200 -27.58 14.34 -1.16
N SER A 201 -28.87 14.11 -0.89
CA SER A 201 -29.97 14.97 -1.36
C SER A 201 -29.82 16.38 -0.82
N GLY A 202 -29.54 16.53 0.48
CA GLY A 202 -29.27 17.84 1.09
C GLY A 202 -28.05 18.54 0.50
N TRP A 203 -26.95 17.80 0.27
CA TRP A 203 -25.75 18.36 -0.34
C TRP A 203 -25.96 18.81 -1.80
N ILE A 204 -26.64 17.99 -2.62
CA ILE A 204 -26.97 18.35 -4.01
C ILE A 204 -27.95 19.52 -4.06
N SER A 205 -28.98 19.49 -3.21
CA SER A 205 -29.99 20.56 -3.08
C SER A 205 -29.33 21.92 -2.81
N LEU A 206 -28.38 21.97 -1.87
CA LEU A 206 -27.63 23.18 -1.59
C LEU A 206 -26.81 23.66 -2.82
N ARG A 207 -26.13 22.73 -3.51
CA ARG A 207 -25.32 23.07 -4.69
C ARG A 207 -26.15 23.54 -5.88
N VAL A 208 -27.34 22.95 -6.08
CA VAL A 208 -28.29 23.40 -7.10
C VAL A 208 -28.84 24.78 -6.74
N ALA A 209 -29.17 25.02 -5.46
CA ALA A 209 -29.63 26.33 -5.01
C ALA A 209 -28.55 27.42 -5.22
N GLU A 210 -27.30 27.15 -4.84
CA GLU A 210 -26.16 28.04 -5.08
C GLU A 210 -25.99 28.33 -6.58
N ALA A 211 -25.97 27.28 -7.41
CA ALA A 211 -25.81 27.43 -8.86
C ALA A 211 -26.96 28.22 -9.51
N ALA A 212 -28.21 28.02 -9.06
CA ALA A 212 -29.36 28.76 -9.54
C ALA A 212 -29.34 30.24 -9.07
N GLN A 213 -28.93 30.50 -7.83
CA GLN A 213 -28.77 31.87 -7.31
C GLN A 213 -27.68 32.65 -8.06
N GLU A 214 -26.52 32.04 -8.28
CA GLU A 214 -25.37 32.71 -8.91
C GLU A 214 -25.50 32.79 -10.43
N GLY A 215 -25.95 31.71 -11.08
CA GLY A 215 -25.96 31.61 -12.54
C GLY A 215 -27.23 32.18 -13.19
N TYR A 216 -28.38 32.04 -12.53
CA TYR A 216 -29.67 32.29 -13.17
C TYR A 216 -30.34 33.59 -12.73
N ILE A 217 -30.37 33.90 -11.43
CA ILE A 217 -31.02 35.12 -10.93
C ILE A 217 -30.50 36.40 -11.62
N PRO A 218 -29.19 36.56 -11.88
CA PRO A 218 -28.66 37.73 -12.60
C PRO A 218 -29.08 37.80 -14.08
N ASN A 219 -29.40 36.66 -14.70
CA ASN A 219 -29.69 36.53 -16.13
C ASN A 219 -31.19 36.37 -16.46
N ARG A 220 -32.08 36.63 -15.49
CA ARG A 220 -33.54 36.47 -15.63
C ARG A 220 -34.12 37.14 -16.89
N GLY A 221 -33.68 38.36 -17.19
CA GLY A 221 -34.14 39.09 -18.39
C GLY A 221 -33.81 38.38 -19.69
N ALA A 222 -32.61 37.80 -19.80
CA ALA A 222 -32.18 37.08 -21.00
C ALA A 222 -32.96 35.79 -21.20
N LEU A 223 -33.27 35.04 -20.12
CA LEU A 223 -34.09 33.83 -20.24
C LEU A 223 -35.53 34.17 -20.61
N ARG A 224 -36.10 35.23 -20.02
CA ARG A 224 -37.45 35.69 -20.36
C ARG A 224 -37.56 35.96 -21.87
N SER A 225 -36.66 36.76 -22.43
CA SER A 225 -36.65 37.04 -23.87
C SER A 225 -36.42 35.78 -24.73
N TYR A 226 -35.60 34.84 -24.26
CA TYR A 226 -35.41 33.55 -24.94
C TYR A 226 -36.69 32.70 -24.94
N LEU A 227 -37.42 32.65 -23.82
CA LEU A 227 -38.65 31.89 -23.68
C LEU A 227 -39.78 32.50 -24.50
N GLU A 228 -39.97 33.83 -24.43
CA GLU A 228 -40.93 34.57 -25.26
C GLU A 228 -40.69 34.24 -26.74
N ALA A 229 -39.45 34.38 -27.23
CA ALA A 229 -39.12 34.06 -28.63
C ALA A 229 -39.37 32.58 -29.02
N ARG A 230 -39.21 31.64 -28.08
CA ARG A 230 -39.49 30.21 -28.35
C ARG A 230 -40.98 29.91 -28.34
N VAL A 231 -41.75 30.57 -27.48
CA VAL A 231 -43.21 30.47 -27.43
C VAL A 231 -43.82 31.09 -28.69
N ASP A 232 -43.37 32.30 -29.08
CA ASP A 232 -43.81 32.97 -30.31
C ASP A 232 -43.60 32.06 -31.52
N HIS A 233 -42.40 31.50 -31.66
CA HIS A 233 -42.10 30.58 -32.76
C HIS A 233 -42.95 29.29 -32.72
N ALA A 234 -43.26 28.76 -31.54
CA ALA A 234 -44.12 27.58 -31.41
C ALA A 234 -45.59 27.89 -31.75
N LEU A 235 -46.06 29.10 -31.44
CA LEU A 235 -47.40 29.57 -31.72
C LEU A 235 -47.60 29.93 -33.20
N GLU A 236 -46.59 30.51 -33.85
CA GLU A 236 -46.58 30.73 -35.30
C GLU A 236 -46.66 29.42 -36.10
N GLN A 237 -46.05 28.35 -35.59
CA GLN A 237 -46.10 27.02 -36.21
C GLN A 237 -47.43 26.29 -35.95
N ASN A 238 -48.30 26.82 -35.09
CA ASN A 238 -49.59 26.22 -34.80
C ASN A 238 -50.60 26.55 -35.91
N SER A 239 -51.10 25.51 -36.59
CA SER A 239 -52.01 25.66 -37.72
C SER A 239 -53.39 26.19 -37.33
N GLU A 240 -53.87 25.94 -36.10
CA GLU A 240 -55.14 26.46 -35.60
C GLU A 240 -55.03 27.93 -35.22
N LEU A 241 -53.91 28.34 -34.63
CA LEU A 241 -53.66 29.75 -34.30
C LEU A 241 -53.46 30.60 -35.56
N SER A 242 -52.73 30.07 -36.55
CA SER A 242 -52.55 30.70 -37.85
C SER A 242 -53.87 30.92 -38.61
N ARG A 243 -54.88 30.06 -38.39
CA ARG A 243 -56.21 30.21 -39.00
C ARG A 243 -57.03 31.36 -38.42
N LEU A 244 -56.74 31.80 -37.19
CA LEU A 244 -57.43 32.94 -36.58
C LEU A 244 -57.21 34.24 -37.39
N LYS A 245 -56.10 34.34 -38.13
CA LYS A 245 -55.81 35.44 -39.06
C LYS A 245 -56.87 35.63 -40.15
N TYR A 246 -57.65 34.60 -40.48
CA TYR A 246 -58.72 34.67 -41.50
C TYR A 246 -60.05 35.21 -40.96
N LEU A 247 -60.19 35.39 -39.64
CA LEU A 247 -61.37 36.03 -39.06
C LEU A 247 -61.34 37.54 -39.31
N PRO A 248 -62.34 38.11 -40.00
CA PRO A 248 -62.35 39.54 -40.29
C PRO A 248 -62.49 40.36 -39.00
N VAL A 249 -61.86 41.54 -39.00
CA VAL A 249 -61.91 42.57 -37.93
C VAL A 249 -61.16 42.21 -36.63
N VAL A 250 -61.16 40.95 -36.17
CA VAL A 250 -60.59 40.58 -34.85
C VAL A 250 -59.48 39.53 -34.88
N GLY A 251 -59.20 38.92 -36.04
CA GLY A 251 -58.31 37.76 -36.15
C GLY A 251 -56.86 38.00 -35.70
N SER A 252 -56.25 39.12 -36.10
CA SER A 252 -54.88 39.47 -35.69
C SER A 252 -54.81 39.81 -34.21
N THR A 253 -55.77 40.58 -33.68
CA THR A 253 -55.80 40.96 -32.28
C THR A 253 -55.93 39.76 -31.35
N ILE A 254 -56.75 38.76 -31.70
CA ILE A 254 -56.88 37.53 -30.91
C ILE A 254 -55.57 36.74 -30.94
N LYS A 255 -54.93 36.62 -32.11
CA LYS A 255 -53.63 35.94 -32.25
C LYS A 255 -52.58 36.59 -31.37
N ASP A 256 -52.36 37.89 -31.53
CA ASP A 256 -51.32 38.65 -30.83
C ASP A 256 -51.56 38.62 -29.30
N THR A 257 -52.82 38.79 -28.86
CA THR A 257 -53.17 38.71 -27.42
C THR A 257 -52.92 37.32 -26.85
N LEU A 258 -53.13 36.26 -27.64
CA LEU A 258 -52.93 34.88 -27.19
C LEU A 258 -51.44 34.51 -27.17
N GLU A 259 -50.66 35.04 -28.12
CA GLU A 259 -49.20 34.93 -28.13
C GLU A 259 -48.59 35.61 -26.90
N ASP A 260 -48.94 36.87 -26.64
CA ASP A 260 -48.49 37.61 -25.47
C ASP A 260 -48.89 36.91 -24.16
N ALA A 261 -50.15 36.49 -24.04
CA ALA A 261 -50.66 35.85 -22.82
C ALA A 261 -49.97 34.50 -22.55
N VAL A 262 -49.76 33.67 -23.57
CA VAL A 262 -49.09 32.37 -23.40
C VAL A 262 -47.60 32.57 -23.13
N GLY A 263 -46.94 33.52 -23.81
CA GLY A 263 -45.56 33.90 -23.56
C GLY A 263 -45.35 34.33 -22.11
N ASP A 264 -46.19 35.24 -21.61
CA ASP A 264 -46.16 35.70 -20.23
C ASP A 264 -46.42 34.56 -19.22
N ILE A 265 -47.39 33.69 -19.47
CA ILE A 265 -47.67 32.55 -18.58
C ILE A 265 -46.47 31.61 -18.50
N VAL A 266 -45.90 31.22 -19.66
CA VAL A 266 -44.76 30.30 -19.71
C VAL A 266 -43.53 30.94 -19.07
N ALA A 267 -43.23 32.21 -19.37
CA ALA A 267 -42.12 32.93 -18.76
C ALA A 267 -42.26 32.98 -17.23
N ASN A 268 -43.45 33.28 -16.71
CA ASN A 268 -43.71 33.31 -15.27
C ASN A 268 -43.60 31.93 -14.62
N VAL A 269 -44.10 30.86 -15.26
CA VAL A 269 -43.98 29.49 -14.74
C VAL A 269 -42.52 29.05 -14.67
N ILE A 270 -41.74 29.28 -15.72
CA ILE A 270 -40.31 28.93 -15.72
C ILE A 270 -39.55 29.76 -14.70
N GLN A 271 -39.89 31.04 -14.54
CA GLN A 271 -39.31 31.88 -13.50
C GLN A 271 -39.60 31.32 -12.10
N GLN A 272 -40.83 30.91 -11.82
CA GLN A 272 -41.19 30.31 -10.53
C GLN A 272 -40.43 29.01 -10.27
N ILE A 273 -40.35 28.11 -11.25
CA ILE A 273 -39.57 26.86 -11.12
C ILE A 273 -38.10 27.16 -10.80
N LEU A 274 -37.52 28.17 -11.43
CA LEU A 274 -36.12 28.53 -11.20
C LEU A 274 -35.91 29.25 -9.86
N GLU A 275 -36.90 30.01 -9.40
CA GLU A 275 -36.93 30.56 -8.04
C GLU A 275 -37.03 29.46 -6.98
N ASP A 276 -37.86 28.44 -7.23
CA ASP A 276 -37.98 27.27 -6.36
C ASP A 276 -36.67 26.48 -6.32
N LEU A 277 -36.04 26.25 -7.48
CA LEU A 277 -34.72 25.62 -7.59
C LEU A 277 -33.61 26.41 -6.87
N ALA A 278 -33.71 27.74 -6.83
CA ALA A 278 -32.79 28.63 -6.12
C ALA A 278 -33.05 28.71 -4.61
N SER A 279 -34.11 28.08 -4.12
CA SER A 279 -34.52 28.12 -2.72
C SER A 279 -34.44 26.74 -2.05
N ALA A 280 -34.69 26.70 -0.75
CA ALA A 280 -34.78 25.45 0.00
C ALA A 280 -35.97 24.55 -0.41
N SER A 281 -36.91 25.06 -1.22
CA SER A 281 -38.04 24.27 -1.75
C SER A 281 -37.61 23.21 -2.76
N ASN A 282 -36.40 23.32 -3.34
CA ASN A 282 -35.87 22.34 -4.29
C ASN A 282 -35.60 20.96 -3.67
N HIS A 283 -35.57 20.86 -2.34
CA HIS A 283 -35.08 19.67 -1.64
C HIS A 283 -35.87 18.41 -2.00
N GLY A 284 -37.21 18.49 -1.99
CA GLY A 284 -38.06 17.32 -2.31
C GLY A 284 -37.86 16.83 -3.75
N PHE A 285 -37.73 17.75 -4.71
CA PHE A 285 -37.43 17.39 -6.11
C PHE A 285 -36.06 16.70 -6.24
N ILE A 286 -35.05 17.21 -5.55
CA ILE A 286 -33.71 16.60 -5.56
C ILE A 286 -33.70 15.27 -4.81
N GLU A 287 -34.44 15.14 -3.71
CA GLU A 287 -34.60 13.90 -2.96
C GLU A 287 -35.20 12.79 -3.84
N ASP A 288 -36.28 13.09 -4.59
CA ASP A 288 -36.89 12.16 -5.53
C ASP A 288 -35.89 11.69 -6.60
N ILE A 289 -35.09 12.61 -7.15
CA ILE A 289 -34.04 12.28 -8.12
C ILE A 289 -32.98 11.38 -7.48
N VAL A 290 -32.49 11.72 -6.29
CA VAL A 290 -31.47 10.93 -5.58
C VAL A 290 -31.99 9.53 -5.25
N ASN A 291 -33.24 9.41 -4.83
CA ASN A 291 -33.89 8.13 -4.55
C ASN A 291 -34.06 7.29 -5.82
N ALA A 292 -34.30 7.91 -6.98
CA ALA A 292 -34.31 7.19 -8.25
C ALA A 292 -32.92 6.67 -8.66
N PHE A 293 -31.85 7.37 -8.31
CA PHE A 293 -30.46 6.95 -8.59
C PHE A 293 -29.92 5.93 -7.58
N ILE A 294 -30.31 6.04 -6.31
CA ILE A 294 -29.86 5.17 -5.21
C ILE A 294 -30.99 4.18 -4.88
N ARG A 295 -31.03 3.06 -5.60
CA ARG A 295 -32.07 2.02 -5.43
C ARG A 295 -32.10 1.45 -4.01
N GLU A 296 -33.29 1.08 -3.58
CA GLU A 296 -33.54 0.46 -2.29
C GLU A 296 -32.97 -0.98 -2.22
N PRO A 297 -32.29 -1.37 -1.11
CA PRO A 297 -31.76 -2.71 -0.96
C PRO A 297 -32.85 -3.78 -1.03
N GLY A 298 -32.71 -4.75 -1.93
CA GLY A 298 -33.60 -5.91 -2.01
C GLY A 298 -34.78 -5.78 -2.97
N GLU A 299 -34.94 -4.67 -3.70
CA GLU A 299 -35.86 -4.63 -4.83
C GLU A 299 -35.36 -5.55 -5.96
N PRO A 300 -36.17 -6.51 -6.44
CA PRO A 300 -35.83 -7.36 -7.57
C PRO A 300 -35.93 -6.57 -8.88
N GLY A 301 -34.97 -5.67 -9.10
CA GLY A 301 -34.71 -5.08 -10.41
C GLY A 301 -33.87 -6.03 -11.25
N ASN A 302 -34.02 -5.97 -12.58
CA ASN A 302 -33.16 -6.69 -13.53
C ASN A 302 -31.68 -6.50 -13.14
N ASN A 303 -31.02 -7.59 -12.72
CA ASN A 303 -29.59 -7.63 -12.35
C ASN A 303 -28.64 -7.12 -13.46
N GLU A 304 -29.18 -6.82 -14.64
CA GLU A 304 -28.46 -6.39 -15.84
C GLU A 304 -28.26 -4.88 -15.93
N GLU A 305 -29.08 -4.04 -15.27
CA GLU A 305 -28.82 -2.59 -15.18
C GLU A 305 -27.88 -2.29 -14.02
N ARG A 306 -26.68 -2.87 -14.10
CA ARG A 306 -25.57 -2.48 -13.25
C ARG A 306 -25.28 -1.01 -13.53
N ASN A 307 -25.24 -0.16 -12.50
CA ASN A 307 -25.01 1.28 -12.70
C ASN A 307 -23.54 1.52 -13.10
N GLU A 308 -23.25 1.34 -14.40
CA GLU A 308 -21.89 1.38 -14.97
C GLU A 308 -21.18 2.70 -14.66
N ALA A 309 -21.94 3.80 -14.58
CA ALA A 309 -21.44 5.11 -14.19
C ALA A 309 -20.87 5.11 -12.77
N LEU A 310 -21.54 4.45 -11.82
CA LEU A 310 -21.06 4.35 -10.44
C LEU A 310 -19.81 3.46 -10.36
N ILE A 311 -19.79 2.35 -11.12
CA ILE A 311 -18.61 1.49 -11.21
C ILE A 311 -17.42 2.26 -11.79
N ALA A 312 -17.63 2.99 -12.88
CA ALA A 312 -16.59 3.81 -13.50
C ALA A 312 -16.04 4.84 -12.52
N LEU A 313 -16.91 5.55 -11.79
CA LEU A 313 -16.49 6.51 -10.77
C LEU A 313 -15.62 5.86 -9.67
N ILE A 314 -16.02 4.70 -9.15
CA ILE A 314 -15.24 3.99 -8.12
C ILE A 314 -13.89 3.52 -8.70
N ILE A 315 -13.87 3.04 -9.94
CA ILE A 315 -12.64 2.64 -10.63
C ILE A 315 -11.70 3.84 -10.77
N GLU A 316 -12.19 5.00 -11.19
CA GLU A 316 -11.42 6.24 -11.30
C GLU A 316 -10.84 6.71 -9.96
N ILE A 317 -11.63 6.62 -8.88
CA ILE A 317 -11.15 6.92 -7.53
C ILE A 317 -10.01 5.96 -7.14
N ILE A 318 -10.14 4.66 -7.42
CA ILE A 318 -9.09 3.68 -7.14
C ILE A 318 -7.84 3.96 -7.98
N ASP A 319 -7.98 4.37 -9.24
CA ASP A 319 -6.83 4.74 -10.09
C ASP A 319 -6.13 6.00 -9.59
N ALA A 320 -6.87 6.99 -9.10
CA ALA A 320 -6.30 8.16 -8.44
C ALA A 320 -5.47 7.77 -7.20
N ILE A 321 -5.98 6.84 -6.37
CA ILE A 321 -5.25 6.29 -5.21
C ILE A 321 -3.99 5.54 -5.66
N LYS A 322 -4.08 4.68 -6.67
CA LYS A 322 -2.92 3.97 -7.25
C LYS A 322 -1.87 4.94 -7.78
N GLY A 323 -2.27 6.10 -8.29
CA GLY A 323 -1.37 7.17 -8.70
C GLY A 323 -0.49 7.68 -7.56
N GLN A 324 -1.07 7.88 -6.37
CA GLN A 324 -0.35 8.33 -5.17
C GLN A 324 0.60 7.27 -4.62
N VAL A 325 0.21 6.00 -4.67
CA VAL A 325 1.05 4.86 -4.20
C VAL A 325 2.30 4.66 -5.07
N LYS A 326 2.29 5.10 -6.33
CA LYS A 326 3.45 4.97 -7.24
C LYS A 326 4.56 5.99 -6.99
N VAL A 327 4.36 6.96 -6.09
CA VAL A 327 5.36 8.01 -5.80
C VAL A 327 6.47 7.43 -4.92
N LYS A 328 7.63 7.15 -5.52
CA LYS A 328 8.81 6.55 -4.86
C LYS A 328 9.56 7.56 -4.00
N ARG A 329 9.39 7.49 -2.68
CA ARG A 329 9.99 8.42 -1.71
C ARG A 329 11.46 8.10 -1.44
N TRP A 330 11.86 6.83 -1.51
CA TRP A 330 13.26 6.44 -1.31
C TRP A 330 14.24 7.07 -2.32
N ARG A 331 13.77 7.45 -3.52
CA ARG A 331 14.62 8.10 -4.54
C ARG A 331 15.10 9.49 -4.14
N GLU A 332 14.34 10.19 -3.30
CA GLU A 332 14.73 11.50 -2.76
C GLU A 332 15.77 11.39 -1.64
N GLN A 333 15.95 10.18 -1.10
CA GLN A 333 16.85 9.87 0.01
C GLN A 333 18.13 9.17 -0.44
N LEU A 334 18.42 9.18 -1.75
CA LEU A 334 19.66 8.63 -2.30
C LEU A 334 20.88 9.30 -1.62
N PRO A 335 21.78 8.52 -1.00
CA PRO A 335 22.97 9.05 -0.32
C PRO A 335 24.05 9.60 -1.26
#